data_AF-A0A560UZH2-F1
#
_entry.id   AF-A0A560UZH2-F1
#
_cell.length_a   1.000
_cell.length_b   1.000
_cell.length_c   1.000
_cell.angle_alpha   90.00
_cell.angle_beta   90.00
_cell.angle_gamma   90.00
#
_symmetry.space_group_name_H-M   'P 1'
#
loop_
_entity.id
_entity.type
_entity.pdbx_description
1 polymer ?
#
loop_
_entity_poly.entity_id
_entity_poly.type
_entity_poly.pdbx_seq_one_letter_code
_entity_poly.pdbx_strand_id
1 'polypeptide(L)'
;MTTYTCAAHSSPGRIVVKLRKGRARAPRECVSGAALPGVLVLISALLVASAAGFEMSMSEARSVAAFASRSIAFHAAEAALAVCERSLAERVAFAAEPTRASLSSGGEVLAVAGEPEGWRQPGALEGPAALHPFAYWQGAAAAPSCLIERWPIASRPRWQAYLLTARGTGSTRATTVWLQLQLAFEDGRQVARRWRRVAAAPW
;
A
#
# COMPACT_ATOMS: atom_id res chain seq x y z
N MET A 1 -23.78 46.16 26.70
CA MET A 1 -24.24 47.54 26.46
C MET A 1 -23.56 47.99 25.18
N THR A 2 -24.23 48.18 24.04
CA THR A 2 -25.30 49.17 23.85
C THR A 2 -26.24 48.68 22.73
N THR A 3 -27.49 48.38 23.06
CA THR A 3 -28.56 48.06 22.13
C THR A 3 -29.18 49.36 21.62
N TYR A 4 -29.12 49.63 20.33
CA TYR A 4 -29.84 50.74 19.71
C TYR A 4 -31.18 50.22 19.19
N THR A 5 -32.23 50.40 19.99
CA THR A 5 -33.62 50.17 19.59
C THR A 5 -34.10 51.34 18.73
N CYS A 6 -34.36 51.09 17.44
CA CYS A 6 -35.15 52.00 16.62
C CYS A 6 -36.62 51.88 17.02
N ALA A 7 -37.15 52.90 17.68
CA ALA A 7 -38.56 52.96 18.05
C ALA A 7 -39.42 53.22 16.81
N ALA A 8 -40.36 52.31 16.55
CA ALA A 8 -41.45 52.50 15.60
C ALA A 8 -42.70 53.01 16.34
N HIS A 9 -43.36 53.98 15.69
CA HIS A 9 -44.80 54.28 15.75
C HIS A 9 -45.41 54.93 17.02
N SER A 10 -45.95 56.15 16.87
CA SER A 10 -47.39 56.46 17.03
C SER A 10 -47.67 57.97 17.15
N SER A 11 -48.52 58.50 16.26
CA SER A 11 -49.31 59.74 16.42
C SER A 11 -50.26 59.62 17.65
N PRO A 12 -50.78 60.68 18.31
CA PRO A 12 -51.46 61.83 17.69
C PRO A 12 -51.16 63.20 18.34
N GLY A 13 -51.33 64.28 17.57
CA GLY A 13 -51.43 65.62 18.14
C GLY A 13 -51.02 66.70 17.17
N ARG A 14 -52.00 67.48 16.70
CA ARG A 14 -51.79 68.70 15.90
C ARG A 14 -50.80 69.62 16.62
N ILE A 15 -49.65 69.86 15.98
CA ILE A 15 -48.74 70.94 16.34
C ILE A 15 -48.62 71.86 15.13
N VAL A 16 -48.94 73.13 15.39
CA VAL A 16 -48.98 74.24 14.46
C VAL A 16 -47.60 74.48 13.84
N VAL A 17 -47.54 74.49 12.51
CA VAL A 17 -46.32 74.67 11.71
C VAL A 17 -45.84 76.12 11.82
N LYS A 18 -44.68 76.34 12.45
CA LYS A 18 -43.85 77.53 12.21
C LYS A 18 -42.70 77.14 11.28
N LEU A 19 -42.78 77.57 10.02
CA LEU A 19 -41.71 77.48 9.04
C LEU A 19 -40.50 78.32 9.47
N ARG A 20 -39.52 77.68 10.10
CA ARG A 20 -38.14 78.18 10.12
C ARG A 20 -37.36 77.48 9.01
N LYS A 21 -36.86 78.25 8.05
CA LYS A 21 -36.00 77.80 6.95
C LYS A 21 -34.61 77.45 7.50
N GLY A 22 -34.53 76.31 8.19
CA GLY A 22 -33.29 75.66 8.61
C GLY A 22 -32.89 74.64 7.56
N ARG A 23 -31.69 74.81 7.00
CA ARG A 23 -31.04 73.98 5.99
C ARG A 23 -31.24 72.48 6.28
N ALA A 24 -32.00 71.77 5.43
CA ALA A 24 -32.19 70.33 5.54
C ALA A 24 -30.84 69.61 5.45
N ARG A 25 -30.43 68.93 6.52
CA ARG A 25 -29.38 67.91 6.43
C ARG A 25 -30.03 66.68 5.81
N ALA A 26 -29.49 66.23 4.68
CA ALA A 26 -29.87 64.96 4.08
C ALA A 26 -29.81 63.84 5.13
N PRO A 27 -30.77 62.90 5.13
CA PRO A 27 -30.65 61.71 5.96
C PRO A 27 -29.36 61.01 5.54
N ARG A 28 -28.45 60.82 6.50
CA ARG A 28 -27.32 59.91 6.30
C ARG A 28 -27.93 58.52 6.13
N GLU A 29 -27.86 58.00 4.91
CA GLU A 29 -28.14 56.59 4.65
C GLU A 29 -27.33 55.76 5.65
N CYS A 30 -28.02 54.94 6.46
CA CYS A 30 -27.39 53.91 7.26
C CYS A 30 -26.84 52.85 6.31
N VAL A 31 -25.65 53.09 5.75
CA VAL A 31 -24.93 52.11 4.95
C VAL A 31 -24.39 51.02 5.88
N SER A 32 -24.98 49.84 5.73
CA SER A 32 -24.43 48.48 5.92
C SER A 32 -23.77 48.10 7.25
N GLY A 33 -24.55 47.46 8.12
CA GLY A 33 -24.07 46.46 9.08
C GLY A 33 -23.97 45.03 8.50
N ALA A 34 -24.28 44.83 7.21
CA ALA A 34 -24.35 43.51 6.57
C ALA A 34 -23.06 43.07 5.85
N ALA A 35 -22.09 43.98 5.64
CA ALA A 35 -20.87 43.67 4.89
C ALA A 35 -19.92 42.73 5.65
N LEU A 36 -19.76 42.94 6.97
CA LEU A 36 -18.85 42.14 7.80
C LEU A 36 -19.29 40.67 7.92
N PRO A 37 -20.57 40.34 8.20
CA PRO A 37 -21.03 38.96 8.16
C PRO A 37 -20.83 38.29 6.79
N GLY A 38 -21.10 39.01 5.69
CA GLY A 38 -20.89 38.48 4.34
C GLY A 38 -19.42 38.14 4.07
N VAL A 39 -18.50 39.05 4.41
CA VAL A 39 -17.06 38.82 4.28
C VAL A 39 -16.59 37.68 5.17
N LEU A 40 -17.08 37.57 6.41
CA LEU A 40 -16.75 36.46 7.30
C LEU A 40 -17.22 35.12 6.71
N VAL A 41 -18.44 35.05 6.19
CA VAL A 41 -18.94 33.83 5.53
C VAL A 41 -18.07 33.47 4.32
N LEU A 42 -17.67 34.44 3.49
CA LEU A 42 -16.79 34.20 2.35
C LEU A 42 -15.40 33.71 2.80
N ILE A 43 -14.79 34.35 3.79
CA ILE A 43 -13.49 33.94 4.33
C ILE A 43 -13.60 32.53 4.93
N SER A 44 -14.64 32.25 5.72
CA SER A 44 -14.87 30.92 6.28
C SER A 44 -15.06 29.87 5.20
N ALA A 45 -15.84 30.15 4.15
CA ALA A 45 -16.03 29.23 3.02
C ALA A 45 -14.71 28.97 2.27
N LEU A 46 -13.91 30.01 2.02
CA LEU A 46 -12.59 29.88 1.39
C LEU A 46 -11.63 29.06 2.26
N LEU A 47 -11.58 29.31 3.57
CA LEU A 47 -10.76 28.55 4.51
C LEU A 47 -11.16 27.07 4.54
N VAL A 48 -12.46 26.76 4.58
CA VAL A 48 -12.97 25.39 4.54
C VAL A 48 -12.61 24.72 3.21
N ALA A 49 -12.79 25.40 2.08
CA ALA A 49 -12.45 24.86 0.76
C ALA A 49 -10.94 24.58 0.63
N SER A 50 -10.08 25.49 1.10
CA SER A 50 -8.62 25.29 1.11
C SER A 50 -8.20 24.14 2.04
N ALA A 51 -8.80 24.04 3.22
CA ALA A 51 -8.52 22.95 4.16
C ALA A 51 -8.94 21.59 3.56
N ALA A 52 -10.11 21.50 2.95
CA ALA A 52 -10.56 20.29 2.26
C ALA A 52 -9.63 19.90 1.10
N GLY A 53 -9.19 20.87 0.29
CA GLY A 53 -8.23 20.63 -0.80
C GLY A 53 -6.86 20.16 -0.29
N PHE A 54 -6.39 20.69 0.84
CA PHE A 54 -5.16 20.24 1.48
C PHE A 54 -5.26 18.77 1.92
N GLU A 55 -6.34 18.39 2.59
CA GLU A 55 -6.55 16.99 3.02
C GLU A 55 -6.63 16.03 1.82
N MET A 56 -7.31 16.44 0.73
CA MET A 56 -7.33 15.64 -0.51
C MET A 56 -5.92 15.45 -1.07
N SER A 57 -5.15 16.52 -1.26
CA SER A 57 -3.78 16.43 -1.78
C SER A 57 -2.86 15.59 -0.87
N MET A 58 -3.03 15.68 0.45
CA MET A 58 -2.27 14.89 1.41
C MET A 58 -2.64 13.40 1.33
N SER A 59 -3.92 13.09 1.14
CA SER A 59 -4.39 11.71 0.95
C SER A 59 -3.86 11.08 -0.34
N GLU A 60 -3.81 11.85 -1.43
CA GLU A 60 -3.23 11.43 -2.71
C GLU A 60 -1.72 11.20 -2.59
N ALA A 61 -1.00 12.11 -1.94
CA ALA A 61 0.43 11.94 -1.71
C ALA A 61 0.74 10.64 -0.94
N ARG A 62 -0.07 10.33 0.09
CA ARG A 62 0.05 9.07 0.85
C ARG A 62 -0.26 7.84 -0.01
N SER A 63 -1.27 7.90 -0.88
CA SER A 63 -1.64 6.77 -1.75
C SER A 63 -0.55 6.47 -2.78
N VAL A 64 0.04 7.51 -3.39
CA VAL A 64 1.19 7.37 -4.30
C VAL A 64 2.39 6.77 -3.58
N ALA A 65 2.70 7.21 -2.36
CA ALA A 65 3.78 6.65 -1.56
C ALA A 65 3.54 5.17 -1.22
N ALA A 66 2.32 4.80 -0.85
CA ALA A 66 1.94 3.41 -0.58
C ALA A 66 2.06 2.53 -1.84
N PHE A 67 1.62 3.03 -2.99
CA PHE A 67 1.75 2.33 -4.28
C PHE A 67 3.23 2.14 -4.66
N ALA A 68 4.04 3.19 -4.58
CA ALA A 68 5.47 3.12 -4.86
C ALA A 68 6.16 2.10 -3.94
N SER A 69 5.86 2.11 -2.65
CA SER A 69 6.37 1.14 -1.68
C SER A 69 6.00 -0.30 -2.07
N ARG A 70 4.75 -0.52 -2.50
CA ARG A 70 4.26 -1.85 -2.92
C ARG A 70 4.89 -2.32 -4.23
N SER A 71 5.14 -1.41 -5.16
CA SER A 71 5.86 -1.70 -6.40
C SER A 71 7.30 -2.14 -6.13
N ILE A 72 8.01 -1.44 -5.24
CA ILE A 72 9.35 -1.84 -4.77
C ILE A 72 9.32 -3.25 -4.18
N ALA A 73 8.36 -3.53 -3.28
CA ALA A 73 8.20 -4.84 -2.66
C ALA A 73 7.95 -5.94 -3.71
N PHE A 74 7.08 -5.69 -4.68
CA PHE A 74 6.77 -6.65 -5.74
C PHE A 74 7.98 -6.95 -6.62
N HIS A 75 8.69 -5.92 -7.10
CA HIS A 75 9.88 -6.11 -7.93
C HIS A 75 11.02 -6.79 -7.18
N ALA A 76 11.20 -6.49 -5.89
CA ALA A 76 12.18 -7.18 -5.05
C ALA A 76 11.83 -8.68 -4.91
N ALA A 77 10.56 -9.01 -4.69
CA ALA A 77 10.09 -10.39 -4.61
C ALA A 77 10.24 -11.13 -5.94
N GLU A 78 9.89 -10.49 -7.06
CA GLU A 78 10.00 -11.05 -8.41
C GLU A 78 11.46 -11.34 -8.77
N ALA A 79 12.37 -10.40 -8.48
CA ALA A 79 13.79 -10.57 -8.73
C ALA A 79 14.37 -11.75 -7.92
N ALA A 80 14.02 -11.86 -6.62
CA ALA A 80 14.44 -12.99 -5.82
C ALA A 80 13.88 -14.30 -6.35
N LEU A 81 12.60 -14.35 -6.70
CA LEU A 81 11.96 -15.53 -7.27
C LEU A 81 12.65 -16.00 -8.57
N ALA A 82 13.00 -15.08 -9.47
CA ALA A 82 13.66 -15.39 -10.73
C ALA A 82 15.08 -15.93 -10.54
N VAL A 83 15.83 -15.46 -9.53
CA VAL A 83 17.15 -16.02 -9.19
C VAL A 83 16.99 -17.40 -8.56
N CYS A 84 16.00 -17.59 -7.69
CA CYS A 84 15.76 -18.86 -7.02
C CYS A 84 15.27 -19.95 -7.99
N GLU A 85 14.41 -19.60 -8.94
CA GLU A 85 14.00 -20.47 -10.04
C GLU A 85 15.22 -20.94 -10.86
N ARG A 86 16.09 -20.02 -11.28
CA ARG A 86 17.30 -20.36 -12.05
C ARG A 86 18.26 -21.25 -11.26
N SER A 87 18.58 -20.87 -10.02
CA SER A 87 19.47 -21.66 -9.17
C SER A 87 18.90 -23.06 -8.86
N LEU A 88 17.57 -23.20 -8.79
CA LEU A 88 16.95 -24.52 -8.67
C LEU A 88 17.09 -25.32 -9.97
N ALA A 89 16.82 -24.73 -11.12
CA ALA A 89 16.96 -25.39 -12.41
C ALA A 89 18.39 -25.89 -12.64
N GLU A 90 19.40 -25.08 -12.30
CA GLU A 90 20.83 -25.46 -12.36
C GLU A 90 21.14 -26.65 -11.44
N ARG A 91 20.64 -26.63 -10.19
CA ARG A 91 20.81 -27.74 -9.24
C ARG A 91 20.16 -29.03 -9.72
N VAL A 92 18.96 -28.95 -10.28
CA VAL A 92 18.21 -30.12 -10.78
C VAL A 92 18.86 -30.69 -12.04
N ALA A 93 19.28 -29.83 -12.99
CA ALA A 93 20.01 -30.26 -14.18
C ALA A 93 21.33 -30.94 -13.82
N PHE A 94 22.09 -30.36 -12.88
CA PHE A 94 23.34 -30.94 -12.40
C PHE A 94 23.15 -32.30 -11.70
N ALA A 95 22.05 -32.50 -10.99
CA ALA A 95 21.72 -33.76 -10.34
C ALA A 95 21.23 -34.84 -11.31
N ALA A 96 20.69 -34.46 -12.47
CA ALA A 96 20.22 -35.37 -13.51
C ALA A 96 21.34 -35.97 -14.37
N GLU A 97 22.56 -35.41 -14.30
CA GLU A 97 23.72 -35.96 -15.00
C GLU A 97 24.07 -37.37 -14.47
N PRO A 98 24.06 -38.41 -15.33
CA PRO A 98 24.11 -39.81 -14.92
C PRO A 98 25.38 -40.19 -14.14
N THR A 99 26.45 -39.41 -14.28
CA THR A 99 27.75 -39.67 -13.64
C THR A 99 27.78 -39.26 -12.15
N ARG A 100 26.82 -38.46 -11.66
CA ARG A 100 26.82 -37.92 -10.28
C ARG A 100 25.70 -38.41 -9.38
N ALA A 101 24.78 -39.23 -9.89
CA ALA A 101 23.68 -39.81 -9.09
C ALA A 101 24.17 -40.62 -7.86
N SER A 102 25.45 -41.04 -7.81
CA SER A 102 26.05 -41.71 -6.66
C SER A 102 26.55 -40.79 -5.52
N LEU A 103 26.52 -39.47 -5.66
CA LEU A 103 27.18 -38.55 -4.70
C LEU A 103 26.24 -37.61 -3.92
N SER A 104 24.91 -37.80 -3.99
CA SER A 104 23.96 -36.97 -3.24
C SER A 104 22.88 -37.77 -2.51
N SER A 105 23.30 -38.62 -1.58
CA SER A 105 22.44 -39.07 -0.47
C SER A 105 22.83 -38.32 0.80
N GLY A 106 22.10 -37.26 1.13
CA GLY A 106 22.37 -36.46 2.33
C GLY A 106 21.20 -35.55 2.67
N GLY A 107 20.14 -36.15 3.21
CA GLY A 107 18.94 -35.45 3.66
C GLY A 107 17.71 -36.32 3.47
N GLU A 108 17.42 -37.18 4.44
CA GLU A 108 16.15 -37.88 4.54
C GLU A 108 15.04 -36.83 4.76
N VAL A 109 14.41 -36.39 3.68
CA VAL A 109 13.23 -35.53 3.76
C VAL A 109 12.03 -36.44 3.87
N LEU A 110 11.53 -36.61 5.10
CA LEU A 110 10.23 -37.19 5.41
C LEU A 110 9.19 -36.59 4.45
N ALA A 111 8.79 -37.38 3.45
CA ALA A 111 7.83 -36.98 2.44
C ALA A 111 6.45 -36.90 3.09
N VAL A 112 6.13 -35.76 3.72
CA VAL A 112 4.77 -35.42 4.09
C VAL A 112 3.99 -35.31 2.78
N ALA A 113 3.09 -36.26 2.53
CA ALA A 113 2.22 -36.25 1.37
C ALA A 113 1.22 -35.07 1.50
N GLY A 114 1.59 -33.92 0.95
CA GLY A 114 0.81 -32.68 1.08
C GLY A 114 1.51 -31.51 0.39
N GLU A 115 0.78 -30.42 0.21
CA GLU A 115 1.40 -29.15 -0.20
C GLU A 115 2.38 -28.67 0.89
N PRO A 116 3.57 -28.16 0.54
CA PRO A 116 4.49 -27.61 1.52
C PRO A 116 3.90 -26.40 2.25
N GLU A 117 4.07 -26.37 3.57
CA GLU A 117 3.58 -25.31 4.45
C GLU A 117 4.68 -24.62 5.26
N GLY A 118 5.96 -24.94 4.99
CA GLY A 118 7.09 -24.34 5.69
C GLY A 118 7.15 -22.83 5.51
N TRP A 119 6.78 -22.32 4.34
CA TRP A 119 6.64 -20.87 4.10
C TRP A 119 5.64 -20.15 5.01
N ARG A 120 4.68 -20.87 5.62
CA ARG A 120 3.71 -20.28 6.56
C ARG A 120 4.29 -20.10 7.96
N GLN A 121 5.42 -20.73 8.27
CA GLN A 121 6.03 -20.63 9.58
C GLN A 121 6.55 -19.21 9.81
N PRO A 122 6.37 -18.65 11.02
CA PRO A 122 6.94 -17.36 11.37
C PRO A 122 8.46 -17.35 11.13
N GLY A 123 8.96 -16.35 10.42
CA GLY A 123 10.39 -16.23 10.15
C GLY A 123 10.94 -17.16 9.07
N ALA A 124 10.10 -17.90 8.32
CA ALA A 124 10.55 -18.87 7.31
C ALA A 124 11.43 -18.24 6.22
N LEU A 125 11.24 -16.95 5.92
CA LEU A 125 11.97 -16.20 4.90
C LEU A 125 13.09 -15.32 5.48
N GLU A 126 13.28 -15.36 6.79
CA GLU A 126 14.32 -14.68 7.56
C GLU A 126 15.32 -15.68 8.17
N GLY A 127 14.92 -16.95 8.25
CA GLY A 127 15.72 -18.04 8.81
C GLY A 127 16.78 -18.58 7.85
N PRO A 128 17.61 -19.53 8.34
CA PRO A 128 18.75 -20.08 7.59
C PRO A 128 18.33 -20.91 6.36
N ALA A 129 17.09 -21.39 6.30
CA ALA A 129 16.55 -22.09 5.14
C ALA A 129 16.22 -21.16 3.96
N ALA A 130 16.11 -19.86 4.20
CA ALA A 130 15.81 -18.88 3.17
C ALA A 130 17.07 -18.46 2.41
N LEU A 131 16.99 -18.46 1.08
CA LEU A 131 18.02 -17.91 0.24
C LEU A 131 17.85 -16.40 0.13
N HIS A 132 18.97 -15.69 0.22
CA HIS A 132 19.06 -14.24 0.12
C HIS A 132 19.88 -13.89 -1.14
N PRO A 133 19.26 -13.94 -2.34
CA PRO A 133 19.99 -13.77 -3.59
C PRO A 133 20.57 -12.36 -3.78
N PHE A 134 20.06 -11.38 -3.04
CA PHE A 134 20.56 -10.01 -3.04
C PHE A 134 20.88 -9.58 -1.61
N ALA A 135 22.04 -8.94 -1.41
CA ALA A 135 22.41 -8.38 -0.10
C ALA A 135 21.58 -7.13 0.25
N TYR A 136 21.12 -6.41 -0.77
CA TYR A 136 20.25 -5.24 -0.64
C TYR A 136 19.40 -5.06 -1.91
N TRP A 137 18.31 -4.30 -1.81
CA TRP A 137 17.50 -3.90 -2.96
C TRP A 137 17.18 -2.41 -2.85
N GLN A 138 17.28 -1.69 -3.98
CA GLN A 138 17.16 -0.24 -3.95
C GLN A 138 15.78 0.21 -3.47
N GLY A 139 15.76 1.09 -2.46
CA GLY A 139 14.54 1.59 -1.85
C GLY A 139 13.77 0.58 -0.99
N ALA A 140 14.28 -0.63 -0.77
CA ALA A 140 13.67 -1.62 0.10
C ALA A 140 14.19 -1.51 1.54
N ALA A 141 13.32 -1.70 2.52
CA ALA A 141 13.66 -1.68 3.95
C ALA A 141 14.33 -2.99 4.42
N ALA A 142 14.31 -4.04 3.60
CA ALA A 142 15.02 -5.30 3.84
C ALA A 142 15.35 -5.97 2.50
N ALA A 143 16.42 -6.76 2.49
CA ALA A 143 16.78 -7.59 1.35
C ALA A 143 15.65 -8.59 1.02
N PRO A 144 15.39 -8.84 -0.27
CA PRO A 144 14.42 -9.86 -0.66
C PRO A 144 15.00 -11.25 -0.44
N SER A 145 14.12 -12.19 -0.12
CA SER A 145 14.48 -13.57 0.17
C SER A 145 13.52 -14.55 -0.51
N CYS A 146 13.94 -15.80 -0.65
CA CYS A 146 13.10 -16.87 -1.17
C CYS A 146 13.28 -18.16 -0.36
N LEU A 147 12.27 -19.01 -0.38
CA LEU A 147 12.27 -20.35 0.19
C LEU A 147 11.93 -21.34 -0.91
N ILE A 148 12.66 -22.46 -0.95
CA ILE A 148 12.46 -23.53 -1.92
C ILE A 148 12.05 -24.78 -1.14
N GLU A 149 10.83 -25.24 -1.35
CA GLU A 149 10.29 -26.41 -0.66
C GLU A 149 9.99 -27.51 -1.68
N ARG A 150 10.38 -28.75 -1.36
CA ARG A 150 10.08 -29.90 -2.21
C ARG A 150 8.63 -30.35 -1.98
N TRP A 151 7.90 -30.52 -3.07
CA TRP A 151 6.49 -30.92 -3.05
C TRP A 151 6.33 -32.33 -3.61
N PRO A 152 6.18 -33.37 -2.78
CA PRO A 152 5.90 -34.71 -3.26
C PRO A 152 4.44 -34.80 -3.75
N ILE A 153 4.25 -34.99 -5.06
CA ILE A 153 2.92 -35.18 -5.65
C ILE A 153 2.64 -36.68 -5.80
N ALA A 154 1.74 -37.21 -4.97
CA ALA A 154 1.43 -38.65 -4.94
C ALA A 154 0.96 -39.19 -6.31
N SER A 155 0.25 -38.38 -7.11
CA SER A 155 -0.22 -38.77 -8.45
C SER A 155 0.86 -38.75 -9.53
N ARG A 156 2.04 -38.18 -9.26
CA ARG A 156 3.15 -38.00 -10.20
C ARG A 156 4.50 -38.27 -9.51
N PRO A 157 4.80 -39.52 -9.11
CA PRO A 157 5.98 -39.83 -8.31
C PRO A 157 7.34 -39.59 -9.02
N ARG A 158 7.35 -39.53 -10.36
CA ARG A 158 8.54 -39.18 -11.14
C ARG A 158 8.82 -37.67 -11.18
N TRP A 159 7.83 -36.85 -10.82
CA TRP A 159 8.00 -35.40 -10.83
C TRP A 159 8.74 -34.92 -9.59
N GLN A 160 9.83 -34.20 -9.83
CA GLN A 160 10.51 -33.41 -8.83
C GLN A 160 9.81 -32.05 -8.77
N ALA A 161 8.71 -31.98 -8.02
CA ALA A 161 7.95 -30.75 -7.85
C ALA A 161 8.45 -29.93 -6.66
N TYR A 162 8.34 -28.62 -6.78
CA TYR A 162 8.80 -27.63 -5.82
C TYR A 162 7.81 -26.48 -5.70
N LEU A 163 7.66 -25.96 -4.48
CA LEU A 163 7.01 -24.70 -4.20
C LEU A 163 8.09 -23.67 -3.86
N LEU A 164 8.16 -22.61 -4.66
CA LEU A 164 9.04 -21.48 -4.41
C LEU A 164 8.19 -20.36 -3.85
N THR A 165 8.57 -19.85 -2.69
CA THR A 165 7.95 -18.67 -2.09
C THR A 165 9.00 -17.56 -2.01
N ALA A 166 8.71 -16.37 -2.53
CA ALA A 166 9.60 -15.23 -2.45
C ALA A 166 8.94 -14.08 -1.69
N ARG A 167 9.73 -13.36 -0.90
CA ARG A 167 9.30 -12.20 -0.11
C ARG A 167 10.11 -10.99 -0.53
N GLY A 168 9.42 -9.90 -0.81
CA GLY A 168 10.00 -8.59 -1.03
C GLY A 168 9.46 -7.60 -0.01
N THR A 169 10.31 -6.66 0.40
CA THR A 169 9.95 -5.57 1.33
C THR A 169 10.02 -4.25 0.58
N GLY A 170 9.01 -3.40 0.76
CA GLY A 170 8.94 -2.07 0.18
C GLY A 170 9.81 -1.08 0.95
N SER A 171 9.54 0.21 0.77
CA SER A 171 10.24 1.29 1.48
C SER A 171 10.09 1.27 3.00
N THR A 172 9.12 0.52 3.53
CA THR A 172 8.95 0.27 4.96
C THR A 172 8.77 -1.24 5.19
N ARG A 173 9.08 -1.70 6.41
CA ARG A 173 8.84 -3.11 6.80
C ARG A 173 7.35 -3.48 6.86
N ALA A 174 6.45 -2.49 6.90
CA ALA A 174 5.01 -2.72 6.86
C ALA A 174 4.52 -3.11 5.45
N THR A 175 5.25 -2.73 4.40
CA THR A 175 4.91 -3.08 3.03
C THR A 175 5.67 -4.34 2.63
N THR A 176 5.02 -5.50 2.73
CA THR A 176 5.60 -6.76 2.24
C THR A 176 4.74 -7.39 1.17
N VAL A 177 5.39 -8.06 0.21
CA VAL A 177 4.75 -8.81 -0.86
C VAL A 177 5.33 -10.21 -0.91
N TRP A 178 4.45 -11.19 -1.02
CA TRP A 178 4.79 -12.60 -1.08
C TRP A 178 4.35 -13.16 -2.43
N LEU A 179 5.25 -13.80 -3.16
CA LEU A 179 4.99 -14.43 -4.45
C LEU A 179 5.21 -15.93 -4.36
N GLN A 180 4.37 -16.71 -5.03
CA GLN A 180 4.50 -18.17 -5.07
C GLN A 180 4.55 -18.70 -6.50
N LEU A 181 5.46 -19.64 -6.73
CA LEU A 181 5.64 -20.34 -8.00
C LEU A 181 5.74 -21.83 -7.75
N GLN A 182 4.97 -22.60 -8.50
CA GLN A 182 5.06 -24.05 -8.53
C GLN A 182 5.88 -24.46 -9.74
N LEU A 183 6.90 -25.28 -9.51
CA LEU A 183 7.78 -25.82 -10.55
C LEU A 183 7.75 -27.33 -10.46
N ALA A 184 7.84 -28.00 -11.61
CA ALA A 184 8.07 -29.44 -11.65
C ALA A 184 9.11 -29.77 -12.71
N PHE A 185 9.98 -30.72 -12.37
CA PHE A 185 11.01 -31.25 -13.25
C PHE A 185 10.85 -32.76 -13.42
N GLU A 186 11.19 -33.25 -14.61
CA GLU A 186 11.26 -34.67 -14.95
C GLU A 186 12.55 -34.86 -15.77
N ASP A 187 13.39 -35.81 -15.36
CA ASP A 187 14.70 -36.08 -15.99
C ASP A 187 15.56 -34.82 -16.22
N GLY A 188 15.63 -33.94 -15.22
CA GLY A 188 16.41 -32.71 -15.27
C GLY A 188 15.78 -31.58 -16.08
N ARG A 189 14.66 -31.81 -16.76
CA ARG A 189 13.97 -30.83 -17.60
C ARG A 189 12.73 -30.29 -16.90
N GLN A 190 12.50 -28.99 -17.03
CA GLN A 190 11.30 -28.36 -16.49
C GLN A 190 10.07 -28.80 -17.30
N VAL A 191 9.10 -29.42 -16.63
CA VAL A 191 7.87 -29.93 -17.24
C VAL A 191 6.63 -29.14 -16.85
N ALA A 192 6.69 -28.39 -15.74
CA ALA A 192 5.60 -27.51 -15.35
C ALA A 192 6.11 -26.22 -14.69
N ARG A 193 5.37 -25.13 -14.95
CA ARG A 193 5.54 -23.82 -14.31
C ARG A 193 4.16 -23.22 -14.08
N ARG A 194 3.75 -23.08 -12.83
CA ARG A 194 2.43 -22.55 -12.49
C ARG A 194 2.54 -21.44 -11.46
N TRP A 195 2.04 -20.28 -11.82
CA TRP A 195 1.89 -19.16 -10.90
C TRP A 195 0.76 -19.43 -9.91
N ARG A 196 1.03 -19.15 -8.63
CA ARG A 196 0.02 -19.07 -7.58
C ARG A 196 0.04 -17.62 -7.09
N ARG A 197 -1.07 -16.91 -7.29
CA ARG A 197 -1.11 -15.45 -7.09
C ARG A 197 -0.74 -15.09 -5.65
N VAL A 198 -0.17 -13.88 -5.48
CA VAL A 198 0.28 -13.24 -4.23
C VAL A 198 -0.27 -13.91 -2.97
N ALA A 199 0.58 -14.62 -2.23
CA ALA A 199 0.18 -15.18 -0.94
C ALA A 199 -0.12 -14.00 0.01
N ALA A 200 -1.20 -14.09 0.77
CA ALA A 200 -1.32 -13.22 1.93
C ALA A 200 -0.13 -13.50 2.85
N ALA A 201 0.39 -12.47 3.54
CA ALA A 201 1.30 -12.71 4.65
C ALA A 201 0.64 -13.76 5.57
N PRO A 202 1.36 -14.79 6.04
CA PRO A 202 0.72 -15.90 6.75
C PRO A 202 0.14 -15.52 8.13
N TRP A 203 0.25 -14.25 8.53
CA TRP A 203 -0.15 -13.70 9.83
C TRP A 203 -0.56 -12.23 9.73
#